data_AF-A0A455R917-F1
#
_entry.id   AF-A0A455R917-F1
#
_cell.length_a   1.000
_cell.length_b   1.000
_cell.length_c   1.000
_cell.angle_alpha   90.00
_cell.angle_beta   90.00
_cell.angle_gamma   90.00
#
_symmetry.space_group_name_H-M   'P 1'
#
loop_
_entity.id
_entity.type
_entity.pdbx_description
1 polymer ?
#
loop_
_entity_poly.entity_id
_entity_poly.type
_entity_poly.pdbx_seq_one_letter_code
_entity_poly.pdbx_strand_id
1 'polypeptide(L)'
;MDASRFNSKPKWINPCGGEPNAELYTSDLPESRSVDGTDTGKPFESILLAARLAKDTAENFKEKYVQQTFNVGFAGWHANWKSTHFDWLPSSAQIPKSLGEPTPQEHLEKLQLDSALKDIYKYLQMYAVGLEQVTWDQEDIKGDFWSSFKDAEHALKATLCEVQVLMVERNVRQHPDVQRDLMDSNVRQNNSTSHRNLRDWLIYRDYMNGLEYVIEVLEHFERQYPSS
;
A
#
# COMPACT_ATOMS: atom_id res chain seq x y z
N MET A 1 -14.85 18.89 -2.52
CA MET A 1 -14.85 17.64 -1.73
C MET A 1 -15.99 17.68 -0.75
N ASP A 2 -16.76 16.60 -0.66
CA ASP A 2 -17.89 16.48 0.28
C ASP A 2 -17.37 16.20 1.71
N ALA A 3 -17.73 17.06 2.67
CA ALA A 3 -17.34 16.92 4.07
C ALA A 3 -17.84 15.61 4.70
N SER A 4 -18.96 15.07 4.21
CA SER A 4 -19.50 13.77 4.65
C SER A 4 -18.55 12.62 4.28
N ARG A 5 -18.01 12.63 3.05
CA ARG A 5 -17.06 11.60 2.58
C ARG A 5 -15.75 11.66 3.36
N PHE A 6 -15.22 12.85 3.62
CA PHE A 6 -13.98 13.02 4.38
C PHE A 6 -14.07 12.51 5.83
N ASN A 7 -15.24 12.66 6.46
CA ASN A 7 -15.49 12.24 7.85
C ASN A 7 -15.94 10.77 7.97
N SER A 8 -16.13 10.06 6.86
CA SER A 8 -16.50 8.63 6.88
C SER A 8 -15.36 7.77 7.46
N LYS A 9 -15.65 6.53 7.88
CA LYS A 9 -14.59 5.62 8.33
C LYS A 9 -13.63 5.30 7.15
N PRO A 10 -12.31 5.52 7.26
CA PRO A 10 -11.36 5.15 6.21
C PRO A 10 -11.34 3.64 5.95
N LYS A 11 -11.25 3.25 4.67
CA LYS A 11 -11.33 1.84 4.25
C LYS A 11 -10.13 0.99 4.68
N TRP A 12 -8.99 1.64 4.96
CA TRP A 12 -7.74 1.01 5.38
C TRP A 12 -7.57 0.93 6.91
N ILE A 13 -8.51 1.49 7.68
CA ILE A 13 -8.54 1.33 9.14
C ILE A 13 -9.44 0.14 9.45
N ASN A 14 -8.83 -0.92 9.99
CA ASN A 14 -9.46 -2.24 10.16
C ASN A 14 -10.00 -2.78 8.80
N PRO A 15 -9.10 -3.04 7.84
CA PRO A 15 -9.43 -3.49 6.49
C PRO A 15 -10.20 -4.81 6.45
N CYS A 16 -9.96 -5.71 7.41
CA CYS A 16 -10.65 -7.01 7.48
C CYS A 16 -12.08 -6.92 8.01
N GLY A 17 -12.46 -5.83 8.67
CA GLY A 17 -13.80 -5.65 9.24
C GLY A 17 -14.10 -6.52 10.47
N GLY A 18 -13.08 -7.10 11.11
CA GLY A 18 -13.23 -7.79 12.40
C GLY A 18 -13.61 -6.82 13.51
N GLU A 19 -14.19 -7.29 14.61
CA GLU A 19 -14.29 -6.43 15.79
C GLU A 19 -12.87 -6.00 16.19
N PRO A 20 -12.64 -4.71 16.52
CA PRO A 20 -11.37 -4.34 17.11
C PRO A 20 -11.25 -5.17 18.38
N ASN A 21 -10.38 -6.19 18.39
CA ASN A 21 -9.95 -6.84 19.62
C ASN A 21 -9.31 -5.73 20.45
N ALA A 22 -10.14 -5.02 21.23
CA ALA A 22 -9.78 -3.81 21.94
C ALA A 22 -8.56 -4.06 22.84
N GLU A 23 -8.35 -5.30 23.24
CA GLU A 23 -7.20 -5.79 23.99
C GLU A 23 -5.83 -5.70 23.28
N LEU A 24 -5.78 -5.63 21.94
CA LEU A 24 -4.55 -5.32 21.19
C LEU A 24 -4.38 -3.82 20.90
N TYR A 25 -5.42 -3.02 21.12
CA TYR A 25 -5.48 -1.58 20.80
C TYR A 25 -5.50 -0.68 22.04
N THR A 26 -5.71 -1.22 23.25
CA THR A 26 -5.65 -0.50 24.52
C THR A 26 -4.46 -0.96 25.35
N SER A 27 -3.72 0.00 25.90
CA SER A 27 -2.64 -0.21 26.87
C SER A 27 -3.04 -1.18 27.98
N ASP A 28 -2.10 -2.06 28.33
CA ASP A 28 -2.12 -3.01 29.45
C ASP A 28 -2.69 -4.41 29.15
N LEU A 29 -1.87 -5.26 28.51
CA LEU A 29 -1.93 -6.71 28.72
C LEU A 29 -0.55 -7.30 29.00
N PRO A 30 -0.46 -8.33 29.87
CA PRO A 30 0.79 -8.89 30.33
C PRO A 30 1.51 -9.63 29.20
N GLU A 31 2.85 -9.55 29.20
CA GLU A 31 3.70 -10.44 28.42
C GLU A 31 3.33 -11.91 28.66
N SER A 32 3.48 -12.72 27.62
CA SER A 32 3.28 -14.18 27.58
C SER A 32 1.85 -14.68 27.28
N ARG A 33 1.54 -14.74 25.98
CA ARG A 33 1.01 -15.99 25.40
C ARG A 33 1.95 -16.43 24.28
N SER A 34 2.81 -17.40 24.59
CA SER A 34 3.45 -18.25 23.58
C SER A 34 2.33 -18.99 22.86
N VAL A 35 2.02 -18.57 21.63
CA VAL A 35 1.15 -19.34 20.74
C VAL A 35 1.93 -20.59 20.38
N ASP A 36 1.42 -21.70 20.92
CA ASP A 36 1.89 -23.06 20.67
C ASP A 36 1.87 -23.34 19.16
N GLY A 37 2.96 -23.91 18.66
CA GLY A 37 3.22 -24.06 17.24
C GLY A 37 2.32 -25.12 16.61
N THR A 38 1.37 -24.69 15.79
CA THR A 38 0.80 -25.50 14.69
C THR A 38 0.18 -24.59 13.63
N ASP A 39 1.01 -24.00 12.77
CA ASP A 39 0.70 -23.96 11.34
C ASP A 39 2.03 -24.08 10.57
N THR A 40 2.21 -25.23 9.93
CA THR A 40 3.33 -25.50 9.01
C THR A 40 3.11 -24.84 7.63
N GLY A 41 2.05 -24.05 7.47
CA GLY A 41 1.76 -23.25 6.30
C GLY A 41 2.77 -22.11 6.11
N LYS A 42 3.07 -21.80 4.85
CA LYS A 42 3.93 -20.67 4.47
C LYS A 42 3.31 -19.37 5.01
N PRO A 43 3.87 -18.74 6.05
CA PRO A 43 3.18 -17.68 6.80
C PRO A 43 2.94 -16.41 5.98
N PHE A 44 3.55 -16.31 4.80
CA PHE A 44 3.47 -15.16 3.91
C PHE A 44 2.63 -15.42 2.65
N GLU A 45 2.16 -16.65 2.42
CA GLU A 45 1.55 -17.06 1.15
C GLU A 45 0.29 -16.25 0.81
N SER A 46 -0.60 -16.03 1.77
CA SER A 46 -1.81 -15.22 1.55
C SER A 46 -1.49 -13.77 1.21
N ILE A 47 -0.51 -13.16 1.90
CA ILE A 47 -0.07 -11.78 1.61
C ILE A 47 0.59 -11.71 0.23
N LEU A 48 1.47 -12.65 -0.09
CA LEU A 48 2.14 -12.73 -1.38
C LEU A 48 1.14 -12.90 -2.52
N LEU A 49 0.11 -13.74 -2.35
CA LEU A 49 -0.95 -13.91 -3.32
C LEU A 49 -1.73 -12.62 -3.54
N ALA A 50 -2.17 -11.96 -2.46
CA ALA A 50 -2.92 -10.70 -2.53
C ALA A 50 -2.09 -9.57 -3.18
N ALA A 51 -0.82 -9.42 -2.78
CA ALA A 51 0.08 -8.40 -3.30
C ALA A 51 0.43 -8.64 -4.78
N ARG A 52 0.65 -9.90 -5.20
CA ARG A 52 0.89 -10.24 -6.61
C ARG A 52 -0.32 -9.94 -7.47
N LEU A 53 -1.52 -10.32 -7.03
CA LEU A 53 -2.75 -10.00 -7.75
C LEU A 53 -2.93 -8.48 -7.88
N ALA A 54 -2.73 -7.75 -6.78
CA ALA A 54 -2.80 -6.29 -6.76
C ALA A 54 -1.78 -5.65 -7.73
N LYS A 55 -0.56 -6.18 -7.77
CA LYS A 55 0.51 -5.73 -8.66
C LYS A 55 0.17 -6.01 -10.11
N ASP A 56 -0.27 -7.22 -10.43
CA ASP A 56 -0.59 -7.62 -11.81
C ASP A 56 -1.76 -6.80 -12.35
N THR A 57 -2.80 -6.57 -11.54
CA THR A 57 -3.89 -5.65 -11.91
C THR A 57 -3.36 -4.25 -12.20
N ALA A 58 -2.46 -3.73 -11.37
CA ALA A 58 -1.93 -2.39 -11.55
C ALA A 58 -0.99 -2.25 -12.77
N GLU A 59 -0.14 -3.24 -12.97
CA GLU A 59 0.77 -3.35 -14.10
C GLU A 59 0.02 -3.40 -15.44
N ASN A 60 -1.10 -4.13 -15.51
CA ASN A 60 -1.94 -4.19 -16.70
C ASN A 60 -2.66 -2.86 -17.01
N PHE A 61 -2.86 -2.01 -16.01
CA PHE A 61 -3.55 -0.72 -16.18
C PHE A 61 -2.60 0.43 -16.53
N LYS A 62 -1.35 0.41 -16.04
CA LYS A 62 -0.43 1.56 -16.09
C LYS A 62 -0.19 2.09 -17.52
N GLU A 63 -0.04 1.21 -18.51
CA GLU A 63 0.21 1.62 -19.89
C GLU A 63 -0.99 2.34 -20.48
N LYS A 64 -2.19 1.78 -20.27
CA LYS A 64 -3.46 2.39 -20.71
C LYS A 64 -3.62 3.77 -20.08
N TYR A 65 -3.39 3.90 -18.77
CA TYR A 65 -3.52 5.18 -18.07
C TYR A 65 -2.57 6.22 -18.66
N VAL A 66 -1.27 5.89 -18.79
CA VAL A 66 -0.28 6.84 -19.30
C VAL A 66 -0.58 7.23 -20.75
N GLN A 67 -0.87 6.25 -21.61
CA GLN A 67 -1.14 6.51 -23.01
C GLN A 67 -2.39 7.37 -23.23
N GLN A 68 -3.49 7.09 -22.53
CA GLN A 68 -4.74 7.82 -22.71
C GLN A 68 -4.75 9.19 -22.02
N THR A 69 -3.99 9.35 -20.93
CA THR A 69 -3.95 10.59 -20.15
C THR A 69 -2.93 11.60 -20.67
N PHE A 70 -1.76 11.12 -21.11
CA PHE A 70 -0.62 11.97 -21.48
C PHE A 70 -0.22 11.84 -22.96
N ASN A 71 -0.84 10.92 -23.71
CA ASN A 71 -0.54 10.68 -25.13
C ASN A 71 0.94 10.36 -25.40
N VAL A 72 1.55 9.60 -24.49
CA VAL A 72 2.96 9.15 -24.60
C VAL A 72 3.08 7.69 -24.16
N GLY A 73 4.16 7.04 -24.58
CA GLY A 73 4.47 5.68 -24.13
C GLY A 73 4.94 5.64 -22.67
N PHE A 74 4.60 4.54 -21.99
CA PHE A 74 4.93 4.31 -20.59
C PHE A 74 6.42 4.50 -20.27
N ALA A 75 7.32 3.86 -21.03
CA ALA A 75 8.74 3.85 -20.71
C ALA A 75 9.35 5.27 -20.64
N GLY A 76 9.05 6.12 -21.62
CA GLY A 76 9.53 7.49 -21.65
C GLY A 76 8.90 8.36 -20.55
N TRP A 77 7.60 8.19 -20.31
CA TRP A 77 6.91 8.90 -19.23
C TRP A 77 7.46 8.52 -17.85
N HIS A 78 7.62 7.23 -17.59
CA HIS A 78 8.17 6.73 -16.34
C HIS A 78 9.59 7.25 -16.12
N ALA A 79 10.46 7.21 -17.13
CA ALA A 79 11.83 7.73 -17.03
C ALA A 79 11.86 9.22 -16.68
N ASN A 80 11.01 10.04 -17.29
CA ASN A 80 10.96 11.49 -17.07
C ASN A 80 10.53 11.86 -15.63
N TRP A 81 9.63 11.08 -15.04
CA TRP A 81 9.05 11.38 -13.73
C TRP A 81 9.61 10.52 -12.59
N LYS A 82 10.56 9.63 -12.89
CA LYS A 82 11.12 8.64 -11.93
C LYS A 82 11.60 9.27 -10.62
N SER A 83 12.20 10.46 -10.69
CA SER A 83 12.74 11.18 -9.53
C SER A 83 11.74 12.07 -8.80
N THR A 84 10.53 12.26 -9.34
CA THR A 84 9.49 13.06 -8.68
C THR A 84 8.76 12.21 -7.66
N HIS A 85 8.66 12.69 -6.42
CA HIS A 85 8.09 11.97 -5.28
C HIS A 85 7.29 12.93 -4.40
N PHE A 86 6.29 12.42 -3.68
CA PHE A 86 5.60 13.19 -2.65
C PHE A 86 6.17 12.87 -1.27
N ASP A 87 6.59 13.88 -0.52
CA ASP A 87 7.24 13.69 0.79
C ASP A 87 6.39 12.94 1.84
N TRP A 88 5.06 12.94 1.66
CA TRP A 88 4.13 12.21 2.53
C TRP A 88 3.99 10.72 2.16
N LEU A 89 4.55 10.27 1.04
CA LEU A 89 4.65 8.85 0.65
C LEU A 89 5.99 8.26 1.14
N PRO A 90 6.12 6.90 1.25
CA PRO A 90 7.35 6.27 1.70
C PRO A 90 8.57 6.76 0.91
N SER A 91 9.56 7.27 1.62
CA SER A 91 10.77 7.86 1.02
C SER A 91 11.74 6.79 0.50
N SER A 92 12.77 7.22 -0.25
CA SER A 92 13.85 6.34 -0.69
C SER A 92 14.68 5.76 0.46
N ALA A 93 14.62 6.32 1.67
CA ALA A 93 15.22 5.72 2.86
C ALA A 93 14.41 4.52 3.38
N GLN A 94 13.10 4.50 3.12
CA GLN A 94 12.16 3.48 3.57
C GLN A 94 11.96 2.38 2.52
N ILE A 95 11.88 2.77 1.24
CA ILE A 95 11.80 1.90 0.08
C ILE A 95 12.94 2.31 -0.88
N PRO A 96 14.15 1.74 -0.73
CA PRO A 96 15.34 2.17 -1.48
C PRO A 96 15.38 1.58 -2.90
N LYS A 97 14.29 1.72 -3.64
CA LYS A 97 14.15 1.24 -5.03
C LYS A 97 13.15 2.09 -5.81
N SER A 98 13.26 2.03 -7.13
CA SER A 98 12.23 2.53 -8.04
C SER A 98 11.39 1.38 -8.59
N LEU A 99 10.25 1.72 -9.20
CA LEU A 99 9.39 0.75 -9.88
C LEU A 99 10.18 -0.06 -10.91
N GLY A 100 10.07 -1.38 -10.86
CA GLY A 100 10.74 -2.32 -11.75
C GLY A 100 12.23 -2.56 -11.46
N GLU A 101 12.80 -1.94 -10.42
CA GLU A 101 14.15 -2.24 -9.93
C GLU A 101 14.06 -3.17 -8.72
N PRO A 102 15.05 -4.06 -8.46
CA PRO A 102 15.03 -4.89 -7.27
C PRO A 102 15.35 -4.07 -6.00
N THR A 103 14.76 -4.45 -4.86
CA THR A 103 15.19 -3.94 -3.54
C THR A 103 16.65 -4.33 -3.29
N PRO A 104 17.52 -3.39 -2.89
CA PRO A 104 18.90 -3.69 -2.54
C PRO A 104 19.00 -4.79 -1.48
N GLN A 105 19.85 -5.79 -1.76
CA GLN A 105 20.04 -6.94 -0.86
C GLN A 105 20.49 -6.50 0.55
N GLU A 106 21.38 -5.50 0.65
CA GLU A 106 21.83 -4.94 1.93
C GLU A 106 20.68 -4.35 2.77
N HIS A 107 19.65 -3.80 2.11
CA HIS A 107 18.45 -3.33 2.80
C HIS A 107 17.65 -4.50 3.34
N LEU A 108 17.39 -5.52 2.50
CA LEU A 108 16.64 -6.71 2.88
C LEU A 108 17.26 -7.42 4.10
N GLU A 109 18.58 -7.59 4.10
CA GLU A 109 19.33 -8.26 5.18
C GLU A 109 19.27 -7.53 6.53
N LYS A 110 18.97 -6.23 6.54
CA LYS A 110 18.83 -5.43 7.75
C LYS A 110 17.41 -5.48 8.33
N LEU A 111 16.43 -5.97 7.57
CA LEU A 111 15.04 -5.99 8.01
C LEU A 111 14.85 -7.02 9.13
N GLN A 112 13.98 -6.66 10.07
CA GLN A 112 13.47 -7.57 11.09
C GLN A 112 11.98 -7.76 10.81
N LEU A 113 11.52 -9.01 10.80
CA LEU A 113 10.18 -9.37 10.30
C LEU A 113 9.06 -8.54 10.94
N ASP A 114 9.00 -8.47 12.27
CA ASP A 114 7.91 -7.77 12.96
C ASP A 114 7.94 -6.26 12.70
N SER A 115 9.13 -5.66 12.66
CA SER A 115 9.29 -4.24 12.28
C SER A 115 8.89 -4.00 10.82
N ALA A 116 9.30 -4.90 9.93
CA ALA A 116 8.96 -4.83 8.51
C ALA A 116 7.45 -4.94 8.27
N LEU A 117 6.74 -5.83 8.99
CA LEU A 117 5.29 -5.96 8.90
C LEU A 117 4.58 -4.66 9.32
N LYS A 118 5.03 -4.02 10.40
CA LYS A 118 4.48 -2.72 10.85
C LYS A 118 4.70 -1.63 9.82
N ASP A 119 5.91 -1.55 9.28
CA ASP A 119 6.28 -0.55 8.28
C ASP A 119 5.52 -0.76 6.97
N ILE A 120 5.45 -2.01 6.49
CA ILE A 120 4.64 -2.39 5.33
C ILE A 120 3.18 -1.98 5.53
N TYR A 121 2.57 -2.33 6.67
CA TYR A 121 1.19 -1.98 6.94
C TYR A 121 0.96 -0.47 6.88
N LYS A 122 1.85 0.32 7.51
CA LYS A 122 1.82 1.78 7.43
C LYS A 122 1.96 2.28 6.00
N TYR A 123 2.90 1.76 5.21
CA TYR A 123 3.12 2.18 3.82
C TYR A 123 1.90 1.91 2.95
N LEU A 124 1.29 0.73 3.10
CA LEU A 124 0.06 0.38 2.42
C LEU A 124 -1.10 1.31 2.81
N GLN A 125 -1.21 1.72 4.08
CA GLN A 125 -2.18 2.73 4.49
C GLN A 125 -1.90 4.11 3.85
N MET A 126 -0.63 4.52 3.73
CA MET A 126 -0.25 5.77 3.04
C MET A 126 -0.69 5.73 1.57
N TYR A 127 -0.48 4.62 0.87
CA TYR A 127 -0.99 4.47 -0.51
C TYR A 127 -2.52 4.49 -0.58
N ALA A 128 -3.21 3.93 0.43
CA ALA A 128 -4.67 3.93 0.48
C ALA A 128 -5.24 5.35 0.58
N VAL A 129 -4.59 6.24 1.35
CA VAL A 129 -4.94 7.66 1.42
C VAL A 129 -4.90 8.30 0.02
N GLY A 130 -3.84 8.01 -0.74
CA GLY A 130 -3.66 8.52 -2.09
C GLY A 130 -4.70 7.95 -3.07
N LEU A 131 -4.82 6.64 -3.16
CA LEU A 131 -5.75 5.96 -4.08
C LEU A 131 -7.21 6.32 -3.82
N GLU A 132 -7.59 6.55 -2.56
CA GLU A 132 -8.92 7.03 -2.23
C GLU A 132 -9.18 8.40 -2.83
N GLN A 133 -8.21 9.33 -2.73
CA GLN A 133 -8.34 10.64 -3.37
C GLN A 133 -8.45 10.52 -4.89
N VAL A 134 -7.64 9.67 -5.51
CA VAL A 134 -7.69 9.44 -6.96
C VAL A 134 -9.07 8.90 -7.38
N THR A 135 -9.61 7.96 -6.61
CA THR A 135 -10.90 7.35 -6.89
C THR A 135 -12.04 8.35 -6.73
N TRP A 136 -12.02 9.17 -5.67
CA TRP A 136 -13.01 10.24 -5.48
C TRP A 136 -12.97 11.28 -6.60
N ASP A 137 -11.77 11.66 -7.04
CA ASP A 137 -11.63 12.56 -8.17
C ASP A 137 -12.26 11.98 -9.43
N GLN A 138 -11.96 10.72 -9.75
CA GLN A 138 -12.54 10.02 -10.90
C GLN A 138 -14.05 9.89 -10.80
N GLU A 139 -14.59 9.64 -9.60
CA GLU A 139 -16.03 9.59 -9.35
C GLU A 139 -16.69 10.94 -9.60
N ASP A 140 -16.13 12.01 -9.02
CA ASP A 140 -16.65 13.37 -9.11
C ASP A 140 -16.64 13.87 -10.57
N ILE A 141 -15.61 13.53 -11.37
CA ILE A 141 -15.53 13.92 -12.78
C ILE A 141 -16.14 12.89 -13.75
N LYS A 142 -16.68 11.78 -13.25
CA LYS A 142 -17.14 10.64 -14.07
C LYS A 142 -16.08 10.15 -15.06
N GLY A 143 -14.84 10.03 -14.60
CA GLY A 143 -13.69 9.70 -15.41
C GLY A 143 -13.67 8.22 -15.83
N ASP A 144 -13.06 7.96 -17.00
CA ASP A 144 -13.04 6.65 -17.65
C ASP A 144 -12.23 5.58 -16.87
N PHE A 145 -11.47 6.00 -15.87
CA PHE A 145 -10.61 5.14 -15.06
C PHE A 145 -11.15 4.83 -13.67
N TRP A 146 -12.36 5.32 -13.35
CA TRP A 146 -12.95 5.12 -12.03
C TRP A 146 -12.93 3.65 -11.58
N SER A 147 -13.32 2.72 -12.46
CA SER A 147 -13.32 1.29 -12.14
C SER A 147 -11.92 0.75 -11.87
N SER A 148 -10.92 1.13 -12.67
CA SER A 148 -9.54 0.67 -12.50
C SER A 148 -8.92 1.15 -11.19
N PHE A 149 -9.18 2.40 -10.79
CA PHE A 149 -8.72 2.89 -9.49
C PHE A 149 -9.50 2.29 -8.32
N LYS A 150 -10.80 2.02 -8.52
CA LYS A 150 -11.62 1.32 -7.54
C LYS A 150 -11.13 -0.11 -7.28
N ASP A 151 -10.75 -0.83 -8.34
CA ASP A 151 -10.19 -2.17 -8.25
C ASP A 151 -8.84 -2.14 -7.53
N ALA A 152 -8.00 -1.12 -7.79
CA ALA A 152 -6.76 -0.92 -7.05
C ALA A 152 -6.98 -0.65 -5.55
N GLU A 153 -7.98 0.17 -5.17
CA GLU A 153 -8.35 0.35 -3.76
C GLU A 153 -8.76 -0.97 -3.11
N HIS A 154 -9.55 -1.79 -3.80
CA HIS A 154 -10.01 -3.07 -3.27
C HIS A 154 -8.87 -4.07 -3.11
N ALA A 155 -7.97 -4.16 -4.09
CA ALA A 155 -6.80 -5.04 -4.04
C ALA A 155 -5.81 -4.61 -2.94
N LEU A 156 -5.60 -3.30 -2.77
CA LEU A 156 -4.81 -2.76 -1.66
C LEU A 156 -5.45 -3.08 -0.30
N LYS A 157 -6.78 -2.94 -0.18
CA LYS A 157 -7.51 -3.31 1.04
C LYS A 157 -7.36 -4.79 1.37
N ALA A 158 -7.42 -5.68 0.38
CA ALA A 158 -7.20 -7.11 0.58
C ALA A 158 -5.77 -7.36 1.09
N THR A 159 -4.77 -6.76 0.46
CA THR A 159 -3.36 -6.89 0.88
C THR A 159 -3.15 -6.39 2.32
N LEU A 160 -3.72 -5.23 2.66
CA LEU A 160 -3.71 -4.70 4.02
C LEU A 160 -4.33 -5.67 5.04
N CYS A 161 -5.43 -6.33 4.68
CA CYS A 161 -6.07 -7.30 5.55
C CYS A 161 -5.17 -8.51 5.82
N GLU A 162 -4.56 -9.10 4.79
CA GLU A 162 -3.66 -10.24 4.97
C GLU A 162 -2.44 -9.88 5.85
N VAL A 163 -1.88 -8.67 5.68
CA VAL A 163 -0.80 -8.17 6.55
C VAL A 163 -1.29 -8.04 7.99
N GLN A 164 -2.50 -7.51 8.20
CA GLN A 164 -3.08 -7.35 9.53
C GLN A 164 -3.30 -8.71 10.22
N VAL A 165 -3.78 -9.72 9.50
CA VAL A 165 -3.97 -11.09 10.01
C VAL A 165 -2.65 -11.64 10.54
N LEU A 166 -1.58 -11.60 9.73
CA LEU A 166 -0.27 -12.08 10.15
C LEU A 166 0.29 -11.29 11.35
N MET A 167 0.06 -9.97 11.40
CA MET A 167 0.47 -9.17 12.55
C MET A 167 -0.27 -9.61 13.83
N VAL A 168 -1.57 -9.92 13.75
CA VAL A 168 -2.36 -10.43 14.89
C VAL A 168 -1.83 -11.79 15.35
N GLU A 169 -1.61 -12.72 14.42
CA GLU A 169 -1.07 -14.05 14.72
C GLU A 169 0.30 -13.98 15.42
N ARG A 170 1.12 -13.01 15.02
CA ARG A 170 2.45 -12.76 15.58
C ARG A 170 2.45 -11.84 16.81
N ASN A 171 1.28 -11.38 17.27
CA ASN A 171 1.15 -10.40 18.35
C ASN A 171 1.95 -9.10 18.11
N VAL A 172 2.04 -8.67 16.85
CA VAL A 172 2.73 -7.45 16.42
C VAL A 172 1.74 -6.29 16.41
N ARG A 173 2.02 -5.27 17.23
CA ARG A 173 1.22 -4.03 17.26
C ARG A 173 1.55 -3.13 16.09
N GLN A 174 0.53 -2.68 15.35
CA GLN A 174 0.67 -1.72 14.26
C GLN A 174 1.17 -0.34 14.74
N HIS A 175 1.71 0.44 13.80
CA HIS A 175 1.88 1.88 14.00
C HIS A 175 0.50 2.55 14.14
N PRO A 176 0.43 3.80 14.67
CA PRO A 176 -0.81 4.56 14.64
C PRO A 176 -1.40 4.64 13.24
N ASP A 177 -2.73 4.51 13.14
CA ASP A 177 -3.43 4.52 11.86
C ASP A 177 -3.14 5.81 11.08
N VAL A 178 -2.76 5.65 9.82
CA VAL A 178 -2.57 6.77 8.91
C VAL A 178 -3.92 7.45 8.66
N GLN A 179 -3.98 8.77 8.88
CA GLN A 179 -5.17 9.57 8.69
C GLN A 179 -5.20 10.24 7.31
N ARG A 180 -6.39 10.69 6.88
CA ARG A 180 -6.56 11.35 5.57
C ARG A 180 -5.78 12.66 5.46
N ASP A 181 -5.60 13.38 6.56
CA ASP A 181 -4.84 14.62 6.59
C ASP A 181 -3.34 14.44 6.29
N LEU A 182 -2.82 13.20 6.22
CA LEU A 182 -1.48 12.92 5.70
C LEU A 182 -1.23 13.56 4.32
N MET A 183 -2.26 13.55 3.47
CA MET A 183 -2.20 14.22 2.18
C MET A 183 -2.83 15.61 2.32
N ASP A 184 -1.99 16.64 2.22
CA ASP A 184 -2.38 18.02 2.42
C ASP A 184 -3.55 18.45 1.52
N SER A 185 -4.36 19.37 2.06
CA SER A 185 -5.56 19.88 1.37
C SER A 185 -5.23 20.57 0.04
N ASN A 186 -4.07 21.20 -0.10
CA ASN A 186 -3.62 21.82 -1.35
C ASN A 186 -3.27 20.78 -2.44
N VAL A 187 -2.79 19.59 -2.07
CA VAL A 187 -2.53 18.48 -2.99
C VAL A 187 -3.84 17.78 -3.37
N ARG A 188 -4.78 17.69 -2.43
CA ARG A 188 -6.12 17.12 -2.66
C ARG A 188 -6.98 18.01 -3.56
N GLN A 189 -7.06 19.30 -3.25
CA GLN A 189 -7.92 20.29 -3.91
C GLN A 189 -7.17 20.96 -5.07
N ASN A 190 -6.85 20.17 -6.09
CA ASN A 190 -6.19 20.70 -7.28
C ASN A 190 -7.20 20.91 -8.42
N ASN A 191 -7.41 22.16 -8.83
CA ASN A 191 -8.36 22.50 -9.88
C ASN A 191 -7.83 22.25 -11.30
N SER A 192 -6.53 21.97 -11.47
CA SER A 192 -5.93 21.70 -12.77
C SER A 192 -5.98 20.21 -13.09
N THR A 193 -6.64 19.86 -14.20
CA THR A 193 -6.69 18.49 -14.71
C THR A 193 -5.29 17.90 -14.94
N SER A 194 -4.37 18.66 -15.54
CA SER A 194 -3.01 18.19 -15.80
C SER A 194 -2.25 17.87 -14.50
N HIS A 195 -2.38 18.70 -13.47
CA HIS A 195 -1.73 18.44 -12.19
C HIS A 195 -2.39 17.29 -11.43
N ARG A 196 -3.73 17.16 -11.48
CA ARG A 196 -4.44 15.99 -10.93
C ARG A 196 -3.98 14.70 -11.60
N ASN A 197 -3.96 14.67 -12.92
CA ASN A 197 -3.49 13.51 -13.68
C ASN A 197 -2.06 13.13 -13.31
N LEU A 198 -1.14 14.11 -13.21
CA LEU A 198 0.24 13.84 -12.80
C LEU A 198 0.32 13.31 -11.36
N ARG A 199 -0.42 13.92 -10.42
CA ARG A 199 -0.50 13.47 -9.04
C ARG A 199 -1.01 12.02 -8.95
N ASP A 200 -2.09 11.72 -9.65
CA ASP A 200 -2.71 10.40 -9.69
C ASP A 200 -1.73 9.37 -10.25
N TRP A 201 -0.99 9.72 -11.32
CA TRP A 201 0.10 8.92 -11.84
C TRP A 201 1.19 8.63 -10.79
N LEU A 202 1.69 9.66 -10.09
CA LEU A 202 2.77 9.51 -9.11
C LEU A 202 2.32 8.62 -7.93
N ILE A 203 1.11 8.83 -7.41
CA ILE A 203 0.53 7.98 -6.36
C ILE A 203 0.42 6.53 -6.85
N TYR A 204 -0.08 6.33 -8.07
CA TYR A 204 -0.27 4.99 -8.63
C TYR A 204 1.06 4.26 -8.87
N ARG A 205 2.07 4.98 -9.38
CA ARG A 205 3.44 4.49 -9.55
C ARG A 205 4.04 4.05 -8.23
N ASP A 206 3.91 4.86 -7.19
CA ASP A 206 4.51 4.55 -5.89
C ASP A 206 3.78 3.42 -5.17
N TYR A 207 2.47 3.29 -5.38
CA TYR A 207 1.71 2.11 -4.99
C TYR A 207 2.25 0.84 -5.65
N MET A 208 2.48 0.84 -6.97
CA MET A 208 3.09 -0.32 -7.66
C MET A 208 4.50 -0.62 -7.13
N ASN A 209 5.32 0.41 -6.93
CA ASN A 209 6.66 0.26 -6.34
C ASN A 209 6.61 -0.35 -4.94
N GLY A 210 5.63 0.07 -4.13
CA GLY A 210 5.36 -0.44 -2.80
C GLY A 210 4.93 -1.90 -2.81
N LEU A 211 4.07 -2.31 -3.75
CA LEU A 211 3.68 -3.72 -3.89
C LEU A 211 4.86 -4.63 -4.26
N GLU A 212 5.71 -4.19 -5.20
CA GLU A 212 6.96 -4.90 -5.51
C GLU A 212 7.85 -5.05 -4.28
N TYR A 213 8.01 -3.96 -3.51
CA TYR A 213 8.77 -3.98 -2.27
C TYR A 213 8.20 -4.98 -1.25
N VAL A 214 6.88 -4.98 -1.04
CA VAL A 214 6.21 -5.95 -0.14
C VAL A 214 6.49 -7.38 -0.57
N ILE A 215 6.36 -7.69 -1.87
CA ILE A 215 6.61 -9.02 -2.40
C ILE A 215 8.07 -9.42 -2.15
N GLU A 216 9.03 -8.56 -2.49
CA GLU A 216 10.47 -8.85 -2.35
C GLU A 216 10.89 -9.04 -0.89
N VAL A 217 10.34 -8.23 0.03
CA VAL A 217 10.59 -8.36 1.47
C VAL A 217 10.04 -9.68 2.01
N LEU A 218 8.80 -10.04 1.65
CA LEU A 218 8.18 -11.27 2.15
C LEU A 218 8.80 -12.53 1.54
N GLU A 219 9.19 -12.51 0.26
CA GLU A 219 9.97 -13.59 -0.34
C GLU A 219 11.35 -13.73 0.30
N HIS A 220 11.98 -12.62 0.70
CA HIS A 220 13.24 -12.67 1.45
C HIS A 220 13.07 -13.40 2.78
N PHE A 221 12.00 -13.11 3.53
CA PHE A 221 11.69 -13.83 4.76
C PHE A 221 11.28 -15.29 4.50
N GLU A 222 10.50 -15.58 3.46
CA GLU A 222 10.11 -16.97 3.11
C GLU A 222 11.35 -17.86 2.89
N ARG A 223 12.41 -17.32 2.26
CA ARG A 223 13.68 -18.04 2.06
C ARG A 223 14.43 -18.29 3.38
N GLN A 224 14.23 -17.46 4.39
CA GLN A 224 14.87 -17.60 5.71
C GLN A 224 14.10 -18.52 6.66
N TYR A 225 12.79 -18.68 6.45
CA TYR A 225 11.91 -19.56 7.21
C TYR A 225 11.36 -20.70 6.35
N PRO A 226 12.20 -21.57 5.75
CA PRO A 226 11.70 -22.68 4.96
C PRO A 226 10.85 -23.61 5.85
N SER A 227 9.61 -23.85 5.44
CA SER A 227 8.74 -24.88 6.03
C SER A 227 9.52 -26.19 6.08
N SER A 228 9.75 -26.70 7.29
CA SER A 228 10.45 -27.97 7.54
C SER A 228 9.59 -29.16 7.13
#